data_AF-A0AAW2LB36-F1
#
_entry.id   AF-A0AAW2LB36-F1
#
_cell.length_a   1.000
_cell.length_b   1.000
_cell.length_c   1.000
_cell.angle_alpha   90.00
_cell.angle_beta   90.00
_cell.angle_gamma   90.00
#
_symmetry.space_group_name_H-M   'P 1'
#
loop_
_entity.id
_entity.type
_entity.pdbx_description
1 polymer ?
#
loop_
_entity_poly.entity_id
_entity_poly.type
_entity_poly.pdbx_seq_one_letter_code
_entity_poly.pdbx_strand_id
1 'polypeptide(L)'
;MVLPFNTSVELVMQDTSILGAESHPLHLHGFNFFVVGQGFGNYDPNEDPKNFNVVDPIERNTVGVPAGGWVAIRFLADNPGVWFMHCHLEVHTSWGLKMAWLVLDGKLPNQKLLPPPADLPKC
;
A
#
# COMPACT_ATOMS: atom_id res chain seq x y z
N MET A 1 2.76 8.33 -5.87
CA MET A 1 3.51 7.73 -7.01
C MET A 1 2.54 7.46 -8.14
N VAL A 2 2.97 7.60 -9.40
CA VAL A 2 2.11 7.37 -10.59
C VAL A 2 2.43 6.00 -11.18
N LEU A 3 1.40 5.17 -11.40
CA LEU A 3 1.53 3.81 -11.91
C LEU A 3 0.69 3.64 -13.19
N PRO A 4 1.22 2.99 -14.23
CA PRO A 4 0.40 2.49 -15.33
C PRO A 4 -0.65 1.46 -14.84
N PHE A 5 -1.81 1.41 -15.49
CA PHE A 5 -2.79 0.34 -15.31
C PHE A 5 -2.13 -1.05 -15.44
N ASN A 6 -2.55 -2.00 -14.62
CA ASN A 6 -2.04 -3.38 -14.58
C ASN A 6 -0.58 -3.55 -14.11
N THR A 7 0.01 -2.52 -13.50
CA THR A 7 1.34 -2.67 -12.88
C THR A 7 1.27 -3.63 -11.69
N SER A 8 2.08 -4.68 -11.70
CA SER A 8 2.29 -5.53 -10.51
C SER A 8 3.25 -4.82 -9.56
N VAL A 9 2.79 -4.56 -8.34
CA VAL A 9 3.55 -3.79 -7.34
C VAL A 9 3.91 -4.71 -6.19
N GLU A 10 5.19 -4.73 -5.82
CA GLU A 10 5.65 -5.17 -4.51
C GLU A 10 6.06 -3.92 -3.72
N LEU A 11 5.49 -3.76 -2.53
CA LEU A 11 5.79 -2.66 -1.63
C LEU A 11 6.32 -3.23 -0.32
N VAL A 12 7.54 -2.85 0.02
CA VAL A 12 8.13 -3.14 1.33
C VAL A 12 8.01 -1.89 2.20
N MET A 13 7.36 -2.04 3.34
CA MET A 13 7.22 -0.99 4.35
C MET A 13 8.12 -1.35 5.52
N GLN A 14 8.97 -0.41 5.91
CA GLN A 14 9.98 -0.56 6.97
C GLN A 14 9.65 0.42 8.10
N ASP A 15 9.43 -0.09 9.30
CA ASP A 15 9.39 0.72 10.51
C ASP A 15 10.83 1.17 10.87
N THR A 16 10.94 2.36 11.45
CA THR A 16 12.22 2.94 11.89
C THR A 16 12.20 3.15 13.40
N SER A 17 13.36 3.25 14.03
CA SER A 17 13.45 3.54 15.47
C SER A 17 13.40 5.04 15.80
N ILE A 18 13.07 5.91 14.84
CA ILE A 18 13.02 7.36 15.05
C ILE A 18 11.85 7.66 15.98
N LEU A 19 12.15 8.26 17.15
CA LEU A 19 11.17 8.53 18.21
C LEU A 19 10.53 7.28 18.84
N GLY A 20 11.10 6.10 18.61
CA GLY A 20 10.63 4.82 19.14
C GLY A 20 10.08 3.91 18.05
N ALA A 21 10.40 2.61 18.15
CA ALA A 21 9.82 1.61 17.26
C ALA A 21 8.36 1.37 17.64
N GLU A 22 7.46 1.41 16.66
CA GLU A 22 6.02 1.27 16.86
C GLU A 22 5.40 0.45 15.73
N SER A 23 4.38 -0.36 16.06
CA SER A 23 3.63 -1.07 15.03
C SER A 23 2.68 -0.10 14.32
N HIS A 24 2.87 0.13 13.02
CA HIS A 24 2.03 1.03 12.24
C HIS A 24 1.02 0.25 11.38
N PRO A 25 -0.31 0.37 11.60
CA PRO A 25 -1.30 -0.23 10.71
C PRO A 25 -1.41 0.58 9.41
N LEU A 26 -0.85 0.11 8.31
CA LEU A 26 -0.90 0.79 7.02
C LEU A 26 -2.09 0.28 6.21
N HIS A 27 -2.96 1.20 5.81
CA HIS A 27 -4.16 0.96 5.01
C HIS A 27 -4.00 1.53 3.60
N LEU A 28 -4.46 0.78 2.59
CA LEU A 28 -4.51 1.21 1.20
C LEU A 28 -5.97 1.23 0.72
N HIS A 29 -6.42 2.39 0.25
CA HIS A 29 -7.74 2.54 -0.37
C HIS A 29 -7.73 1.94 -1.78
N GLY A 30 -8.91 1.54 -2.28
CA GLY A 30 -9.09 1.09 -3.66
C GLY A 30 -8.55 -0.31 -3.99
N PHE A 31 -7.77 -0.91 -3.08
CA PHE A 31 -7.14 -2.22 -3.27
C PHE A 31 -7.21 -3.04 -1.98
N ASN A 32 -7.38 -4.34 -2.15
CA ASN A 32 -6.78 -5.30 -1.24
C ASN A 32 -5.39 -5.68 -1.77
N PHE A 33 -4.56 -6.25 -0.90
CA PHE A 33 -3.22 -6.71 -1.20
C PHE A 33 -2.93 -8.02 -0.48
N PHE A 34 -1.97 -8.77 -1.02
CA PHE A 34 -1.45 -9.98 -0.40
C PHE A 34 -0.24 -9.64 0.48
N VAL A 35 -0.27 -10.05 1.74
CA VAL A 35 0.92 -9.96 2.62
C VAL A 35 1.79 -11.18 2.35
N VAL A 36 2.92 -10.96 1.69
CA VAL A 36 3.81 -12.05 1.24
C VAL A 36 4.95 -12.32 2.20
N GLY A 37 5.32 -11.36 3.05
CA GLY A 37 6.37 -11.54 4.05
C GLY A 37 6.34 -10.44 5.10
N GLN A 38 6.90 -10.74 6.28
CA GLN A 38 7.13 -9.76 7.34
C GLN A 38 8.27 -10.25 8.23
N GLY A 39 8.96 -9.33 8.88
CA GLY A 39 10.08 -9.64 9.76
C GLY A 39 10.38 -8.52 10.75
N PHE A 40 11.35 -8.76 11.63
CA PHE A 40 11.92 -7.76 12.52
C PHE A 40 13.29 -7.33 12.02
N GLY A 41 13.75 -6.15 12.43
CA GLY A 41 14.97 -5.54 11.93
C GLY A 41 14.78 -4.89 10.56
N ASN A 42 15.90 -4.72 9.86
CA ASN A 42 15.90 -4.11 8.53
C ASN A 42 15.66 -5.19 7.47
N TYR A 43 14.77 -4.90 6.52
CA TYR A 43 14.56 -5.75 5.35
C TYR A 43 15.85 -5.95 4.56
N ASP A 44 16.20 -7.20 4.27
CA ASP A 44 17.27 -7.59 3.36
C ASP A 44 16.69 -8.04 2.01
N PRO A 45 16.84 -7.25 0.93
CA PRO A 45 16.30 -7.59 -0.37
C PRO A 45 16.91 -8.85 -1.01
N ASN A 46 18.02 -9.37 -0.50
CA ASN A 46 18.67 -10.58 -1.03
C ASN A 46 18.28 -11.85 -0.26
N GLU A 47 17.86 -11.72 0.99
CA GLU A 47 17.57 -12.86 1.87
C GLU A 47 16.08 -13.01 2.15
N ASP A 48 15.37 -11.93 2.50
CA ASP A 48 13.98 -12.00 2.94
C ASP A 48 13.00 -12.50 1.86
N PRO A 49 13.12 -12.12 0.57
CA PRO A 49 12.25 -12.64 -0.49
C PRO A 49 12.25 -14.16 -0.64
N LYS A 50 13.32 -14.84 -0.22
CA LYS A 50 13.44 -16.30 -0.28
C LYS A 50 12.39 -17.00 0.60
N ASN A 51 11.90 -16.30 1.62
CA ASN A 51 10.92 -16.83 2.59
C ASN A 51 9.50 -16.30 2.34
N PHE A 52 9.25 -15.58 1.24
CA PHE A 52 7.91 -15.07 0.96
C PHE A 52 6.90 -16.20 0.75
N ASN A 53 5.73 -16.08 1.38
CA ASN A 53 4.58 -16.90 1.06
C ASN A 53 3.98 -16.41 -0.27
N VAL A 54 4.22 -17.16 -1.33
CA VAL A 54 3.67 -16.92 -2.68
C VAL A 54 2.67 -17.99 -3.11
N VAL A 55 2.24 -18.85 -2.17
CA VAL A 55 1.30 -19.95 -2.44
C VAL A 55 -0.10 -19.57 -1.98
N ASP A 56 -0.23 -19.15 -0.72
CA ASP A 56 -1.50 -18.80 -0.09
C ASP A 56 -1.39 -17.57 0.86
N PRO A 57 -0.80 -16.45 0.41
CA PRO A 57 -0.66 -15.26 1.24
C PRO A 57 -2.02 -14.69 1.63
N ILE A 58 -2.08 -14.08 2.80
CA ILE A 58 -3.30 -13.50 3.30
C ILE A 58 -3.66 -12.21 2.57
N GLU A 59 -4.90 -12.12 2.10
CA GLU A 59 -5.44 -10.91 1.48
C GLU A 59 -6.04 -9.98 2.55
N ARG A 60 -5.61 -8.71 2.52
CA ARG A 60 -6.01 -7.65 3.47
C ARG A 60 -6.02 -6.29 2.78
N ASN A 61 -6.67 -5.30 3.38
CA ASN A 61 -6.53 -3.87 3.00
C ASN A 61 -5.73 -3.05 4.01
N THR A 62 -5.45 -3.63 5.19
CA THR A 62 -4.70 -3.02 6.28
C THR A 62 -3.78 -4.06 6.88
N VAL A 63 -2.52 -3.71 7.10
CA VAL A 63 -1.53 -4.58 7.75
C VAL A 63 -0.67 -3.79 8.73
N GLY A 64 -0.39 -4.37 9.88
CA GLY A 64 0.57 -3.81 10.82
C GLY A 64 1.99 -4.04 10.30
N VAL A 65 2.74 -2.96 10.06
CA VAL A 65 4.21 -3.04 9.98
C VAL A 65 4.71 -3.35 11.39
N PRO A 66 5.46 -4.45 11.62
CA PRO A 66 5.94 -4.80 12.96
C PRO A 66 6.81 -3.68 13.55
N ALA A 67 6.73 -3.46 14.87
CA ALA A 67 7.59 -2.51 15.56
C ALA A 67 9.07 -2.89 15.37
N GLY A 68 9.85 -1.96 14.82
CA GLY A 68 11.25 -2.13 14.45
C GLY A 68 11.47 -3.18 13.35
N GLY A 69 10.46 -3.42 12.52
CA GLY A 69 10.45 -4.47 11.51
C GLY A 69 9.93 -4.00 10.15
N TRP A 70 9.58 -4.96 9.31
CA TRP A 70 9.14 -4.71 7.95
C TRP A 70 8.00 -5.65 7.54
N VAL A 71 7.27 -5.24 6.52
CA VAL A 71 6.25 -6.06 5.84
C VAL A 71 6.33 -5.83 4.34
N ALA A 72 6.23 -6.90 3.57
CA ALA A 72 6.16 -6.88 2.12
C ALA A 72 4.75 -7.27 1.67
N ILE A 73 4.13 -6.41 0.85
CA ILE A 73 2.82 -6.65 0.26
C ILE A 73 2.90 -6.65 -1.26
N ARG A 74 2.00 -7.37 -1.92
CA ARG A 74 1.83 -7.34 -3.37
C ARG A 74 0.39 -7.01 -3.75
N PHE A 75 0.23 -6.13 -4.73
CA PHE A 75 -1.08 -5.82 -5.33
C PHE A 75 -0.93 -5.56 -6.82
N LEU A 76 -2.05 -5.70 -7.54
CA LEU A 76 -2.14 -5.32 -8.94
C LEU A 76 -2.80 -3.94 -9.03
N ALA A 77 -2.16 -2.99 -9.71
CA ALA A 77 -2.71 -1.66 -9.93
C ALA A 77 -3.74 -1.67 -11.09
N ASP A 78 -4.84 -2.38 -10.92
CA ASP A 78 -5.92 -2.59 -11.90
C ASP A 78 -7.18 -1.76 -11.64
N ASN A 79 -7.09 -0.79 -10.73
CA ASN A 79 -8.17 0.15 -10.40
C ASN A 79 -7.70 1.60 -10.70
N PRO A 80 -8.08 2.21 -11.84
CA PRO A 80 -7.67 3.57 -12.19
C PRO A 80 -8.25 4.58 -11.21
N GLY A 81 -7.46 5.56 -10.79
CA GLY A 81 -7.88 6.55 -9.80
C GLY A 81 -6.75 7.12 -8.96
N VAL A 82 -7.13 7.84 -7.90
CA VAL A 82 -6.20 8.35 -6.89
C VAL A 82 -6.55 7.71 -5.56
N TRP A 83 -5.63 6.89 -5.04
CA TRP A 83 -5.87 6.00 -3.91
C TRP A 83 -4.99 6.37 -2.74
N PHE A 84 -5.64 6.70 -1.63
CA PHE A 84 -4.97 7.13 -0.41
C PHE A 84 -4.37 5.92 0.32
N MET A 85 -3.13 6.06 0.77
CA MET A 85 -2.45 5.07 1.60
C MET A 85 -1.89 5.76 2.83
N HIS A 86 -2.23 5.27 4.02
CA HIS A 86 -1.89 5.96 5.25
C HIS A 86 -1.84 5.03 6.46
N CYS A 87 -1.17 5.49 7.52
CA CYS A 87 -1.27 4.83 8.81
C CYS A 87 -2.67 5.03 9.41
N HIS A 88 -3.34 3.98 9.81
CA HIS A 88 -4.70 4.02 10.34
C HIS A 88 -4.77 4.52 11.80
N LEU A 89 -3.66 5.07 12.32
CA LEU A 89 -3.63 5.90 13.51
C LEU A 89 -3.82 7.36 13.06
N GLU A 90 -4.94 7.97 13.45
CA GLU A 90 -5.34 9.30 12.95
C GLU A 90 -4.28 10.38 13.24
N VAL A 91 -3.66 10.30 14.41
CA VAL A 91 -2.56 11.19 14.79
C VAL A 91 -1.38 11.10 13.80
N HIS A 92 -1.01 9.88 13.36
CA HIS A 92 0.05 9.71 12.36
C HIS A 92 -0.38 10.12 10.95
N THR A 93 -1.66 9.90 10.57
CA THR A 93 -2.20 10.40 9.29
C THR A 93 -2.15 11.92 9.23
N SER A 94 -2.54 12.60 10.32
CA SER A 94 -2.54 14.06 10.39
C SER A 94 -1.12 14.64 10.40
N TRP A 95 -0.16 13.97 11.05
CA TRP A 95 1.26 14.34 11.03
C TRP A 95 1.96 14.11 9.69
N GLY A 96 1.38 13.29 8.81
CA GLY A 96 1.85 13.14 7.43
C GLY A 96 2.35 11.75 7.06
N LEU A 97 2.14 10.72 7.89
CA LEU A 97 2.42 9.33 7.53
C LEU A 97 1.36 8.79 6.55
N LYS A 98 1.37 9.36 5.35
CA LYS A 98 0.41 9.16 4.28
C LYS A 98 1.01 9.47 2.91
N MET A 99 0.45 8.85 1.89
CA MET A 99 0.75 9.12 0.49
C MET A 99 -0.46 8.80 -0.39
N ALA A 100 -0.35 9.05 -1.70
CA ALA A 100 -1.34 8.62 -2.67
C ALA A 100 -0.69 7.89 -3.85
N TRP A 101 -1.38 6.86 -4.32
CA TRP A 101 -1.12 6.17 -5.59
C TRP A 101 -2.03 6.75 -6.66
N LEU A 102 -1.47 7.17 -7.78
CA LEU A 102 -2.23 7.56 -8.96
C LEU A 102 -2.09 6.45 -9.98
N VAL A 103 -3.17 5.72 -10.25
CA VAL A 103 -3.21 4.66 -11.25
C VAL A 103 -3.83 5.24 -12.51
N LEU A 104 -3.06 5.24 -13.59
CA LEU A 104 -3.48 5.75 -14.88
C LEU A 104 -4.54 4.84 -15.52
N ASP A 105 -5.32 5.43 -16.41
CA ASP A 105 -6.26 4.68 -17.26
C ASP A 105 -5.55 3.60 -18.08
N GLY A 106 -6.25 2.48 -18.24
CA GLY A 106 -5.94 1.46 -19.23
C GLY A 106 -6.49 1.78 -20.62
N LYS A 107 -6.37 0.79 -21.51
CA LYS A 107 -6.73 0.92 -22.93
C LYS A 107 -8.23 0.73 -23.17
N LEU A 108 -8.87 -0.15 -22.41
CA LEU A 108 -10.28 -0.51 -22.61
C LEU A 108 -11.22 0.46 -21.88
N PRO A 109 -12.48 0.63 -22.35
CA PRO A 109 -13.44 1.52 -21.69
C PRO A 109 -13.69 1.20 -20.21
N ASN A 110 -13.66 -0.07 -19.82
CA ASN A 110 -13.83 -0.51 -18.43
C ASN A 110 -12.55 -0.37 -17.57
N GLN A 111 -11.46 0.13 -18.14
CA GLN A 111 -10.19 0.38 -17.46
C GLN A 111 -9.95 1.89 -17.29
N LYS A 112 -11.01 2.70 -17.33
CA LYS A 112 -10.93 4.15 -17.24
C LYS A 112 -11.63 4.64 -15.99
N LEU A 113 -11.06 5.64 -15.34
CA LEU A 113 -11.73 6.34 -14.26
C LEU A 113 -13.01 7.01 -14.80
N LEU A 114 -14.10 6.87 -14.06
CA LEU A 114 -15.36 7.54 -14.39
C LEU A 114 -15.21 9.06 -14.25
N PRO A 115 -15.96 9.86 -15.04
CA PRO A 115 -15.99 11.30 -14.84
C PRO A 115 -16.50 11.64 -13.43
N PRO A 116 -16.06 12.78 -12.85
CA PRO A 116 -16.52 13.19 -11.52
C PRO A 116 -18.04 13.42 -11.49
N PRO A 117 -18.73 13.09 -10.38
CA PRO A 117 -20.14 13.41 -10.20
C PRO A 117 -20.43 14.91 -10.33
N ALA A 118 -21.62 15.27 -10.83
CA ALA A 118 -22.00 16.68 -11.06
C ALA A 118 -22.16 17.48 -9.75
N ASP A 119 -22.37 16.80 -8.63
CA ASP A 119 -22.57 17.34 -7.29
C ASP A 119 -21.30 17.25 -6.41
N LEU A 120 -20.13 17.01 -7.01
CA LEU A 120 -18.87 16.96 -6.28
C LEU A 120 -18.66 18.28 -5.49
N PRO A 121 -18.41 18.24 -4.16
CA PRO A 121 -18.22 19.44 -3.36
C PRO A 121 -17.09 20.32 -3.88
N LYS A 122 -17.27 21.64 -3.80
CA LYS A 122 -16.24 22.62 -4.17
C LYS A 122 -15.15 22.67 -3.09
N CYS A 123 -13.90 22.81 -3.53
CA CYS A 123 -12.75 23.04 -2.68
C CYS A 123 -12.80 24.41 -1.99
#